data_AF-J9DLN3-F1
#
_entry.id   AF-J9DLN3-F1
#
_cell.length_a   1.000
_cell.length_b   1.000
_cell.length_c   1.000
_cell.angle_alpha   90.00
_cell.angle_beta   90.00
_cell.angle_gamma   90.00
#
_symmetry.space_group_name_H-M   'P 1'
#
loop_
_entity.id
_entity.type
_entity.pdbx_description
1 polymer ?
#
loop_
_entity_poly.entity_id
_entity_poly.type
_entity_poly.pdbx_seq_one_letter_code
_entity_poly.pdbx_strand_id
1 'polypeptide(L)' 'HQMDISDYVLSGEWDLIATPAVRNIKRFVCCPEPYPTITFYMHIRRRTLYY' A
#
# COMPACT_ATOMS: atom_id res chain seq x y z
N HIS A 1 3.84 -6.60 -7.04
CA HIS A 1 4.74 -6.15 -5.95
C HIS A 1 3.91 -5.97 -4.70
N GLN A 2 4.45 -6.32 -3.54
CA GLN A 2 3.79 -6.22 -2.24
C GLN A 2 4.74 -5.50 -1.27
N MET A 3 4.20 -4.87 -0.24
CA MET A 3 5.03 -4.27 0.81
C MET A 3 5.72 -5.38 1.62
N ASP A 4 6.96 -5.14 2.01
CA ASP A 4 7.62 -6.00 2.99
C ASP A 4 6.97 -5.79 4.35
N ILE A 5 6.62 -6.91 5.00
CA ILE A 5 5.92 -6.96 6.28
C ILE A 5 6.69 -7.82 7.30
N SER A 6 7.97 -8.09 7.03
CA SER A 6 8.87 -8.85 7.91
C SER A 6 8.90 -8.32 9.35
N ASP A 7 8.93 -6.99 9.51
CA ASP A 7 8.94 -6.30 10.81
C ASP A 7 7.56 -5.78 11.24
N TYR A 8 6.48 -6.25 10.63
CA TYR A 8 5.12 -5.77 10.96
C TYR A 8 4.66 -6.30 12.33
N VAL A 9 4.33 -5.38 13.24
CA VAL A 9 3.69 -5.71 14.52
C VAL A 9 2.18 -5.85 14.32
N LEU A 10 1.64 -7.02 14.68
CA LEU A 10 0.21 -7.32 14.56
C LEU A 10 -0.64 -6.36 15.40
N SER A 11 -1.66 -5.77 14.78
CA SER A 11 -2.64 -4.94 15.48
C SER A 11 -3.71 -5.80 16.16
N GLY A 12 -4.05 -5.47 17.41
CA GLY A 12 -5.18 -6.08 18.13
C GLY A 12 -6.55 -5.72 17.56
N GLU A 13 -6.63 -4.58 16.85
CA GLU A 13 -7.88 -4.01 16.35
C GLU A 13 -8.07 -4.19 14.83
N TRP A 14 -7.01 -4.45 14.07
CA TRP A 14 -7.06 -4.47 12.61
C TRP A 14 -6.34 -5.70 12.04
N ASP A 15 -7.01 -6.41 11.14
CA ASP A 15 -6.41 -7.44 10.30
C ASP A 15 -5.83 -6.78 9.04
N LEU A 16 -4.56 -7.07 8.74
CA LEU A 16 -3.94 -6.72 7.46
C LEU A 16 -4.26 -7.80 6.43
N ILE A 17 -5.11 -7.48 5.45
CA ILE A 17 -5.60 -8.45 4.44
C ILE A 17 -4.66 -8.52 3.23
N ALA A 18 -4.23 -7.36 2.73
CA ALA A 18 -3.37 -7.29 1.55
C ALA A 18 -2.58 -5.98 1.51
N THR A 19 -1.39 -6.04 0.92
CA THR A 19 -0.48 -4.89 0.79
C THR A 19 0.07 -4.70 -0.64
N PRO A 20 -0.80 -4.59 -1.68
CA PRO A 20 -0.30 -4.44 -3.04
C PRO A 20 0.41 -3.10 -3.23
N ALA A 21 1.52 -3.14 -3.97
CA ALA A 21 2.28 -1.98 -4.41
C ALA A 21 2.22 -1.89 -5.93
N VAL A 22 1.76 -0.74 -6.44
CA VAL A 22 1.59 -0.49 -7.87
C VAL A 22 2.54 0.60 -8.31
N ARG A 23 3.42 0.27 -9.26
CA ARG A 23 4.28 1.25 -9.92
C ARG A 23 3.57 1.81 -11.14
N ASN A 24 3.39 3.11 -11.16
CA ASN A 24 2.84 3.87 -12.29
C ASN A 24 3.94 4.76 -12.86
N ILE A 25 3.94 5.00 -14.16
CA ILE A 25 4.84 5.95 -14.80
C ILE A 25 3.97 6.96 -15.54
N LYS A 26 4.03 8.22 -15.13
CA LYS A 26 3.31 9.31 -15.79
C LYS A 26 4.29 10.11 -16.63
N ARG A 27 3.88 10.42 -17.87
CA ARG A 27 4.55 11.41 -18.72
C ARG A 27 3.64 12.62 -18.78
N PHE A 28 4.13 13.74 -18.28
CA PHE A 28 3.38 14.99 -18.33
C PHE A 28 3.65 15.69 -19.66
N VAL A 29 2.67 16.40 -20.21
CA VAL A 29 2.81 17.08 -21.51
C VAL A 29 3.90 18.16 -21.48
N CYS A 30 4.22 18.69 -20.30
CA CYS A 30 5.23 19.73 -20.12
C CYS A 30 6.68 19.26 -20.26
N CYS A 31 6.98 17.96 -20.08
CA CYS A 31 8.36 17.45 -20.03
C CYS A 31 8.48 16.06 -20.69
N PRO A 32 9.54 15.79 -21.48
CA PRO A 32 9.73 14.49 -22.14
C PRO A 32 10.11 13.36 -21.17
N GLU A 33 10.57 13.68 -19.96
CA GLU A 33 11.03 12.70 -18.98
C GLU A 33 9.85 11.93 -18.31
N PRO A 34 10.00 10.62 -18.06
CA PRO A 34 9.02 9.85 -17.31
C PRO A 34 9.13 10.08 -15.81
N TYR A 35 7.99 10.33 -15.14
CA TYR A 35 7.89 10.47 -13.69
C TYR A 35 7.31 9.18 -13.10
N PRO A 36 8.14 8.29 -12.51
CA PRO A 36 7.66 7.09 -11.85
C PRO A 36 7.04 7.44 -10.48
N THR A 37 5.97 6.74 -10.13
CA THR A 37 5.30 6.82 -8.85
C THR A 37 5.03 5.40 -8.36
N ILE A 38 5.18 5.15 -7.06
CA ILE A 38 4.78 3.89 -6.45
C ILE A 38 3.63 4.20 -5.49
N THR A 39 2.49 3.57 -5.72
CA THR A 39 1.31 3.69 -4.88
C THR A 39 1.16 2.42 -4.06
N PHE A 40 1.17 2.58 -2.74
CA PHE A 40 0.97 1.49 -1.80
C PHE A 40 -0.49 1.47 -1.35
N TYR A 41 -1.10 0.30 -1.36
CA TYR A 41 -2.45 0.09 -0.88
C TYR A 41 -2.39 -0.78 0.37
N MET A 42 -3.03 -0.33 1.44
CA MET A 42 -3.21 -1.12 2.66
C MET A 42 -4.67 -1.53 2.76
N HIS A 43 -4.94 -2.82 2.54
CA HIS A 43 -6.26 -3.38 2.74
C HIS A 43 -6.35 -3.90 4.17
N ILE A 44 -7.07 -3.16 5.02
CA ILE A 44 -7.26 -3.50 6.43
C ILE A 44 -8.72 -3.76 6.74
N ARG A 45 -8.98 -4.64 7.71
CA ARG A 45 -10.32 -4.93 8.24
C ARG A 45 -10.34 -4.78 9.75
N ARG A 46 -11.34 -4.09 10.27
CA ARG A 46 -11.52 -3.92 11.73
C ARG A 46 -11.93 -5.25 12.37
N ARG A 47 -11.26 -5.61 13.46
CA ARG A 47 -11.61 -6.73 14.35
C ARG A 47 -12.64 -6.23 15.37
N THR A 48 -13.69 -7.01 15.61
CA THR A 48 -14.80 -6.63 16.50
C THR A 48 -14.66 -7.23 17.90
N LEU A 49 -13.43 -7.49 18.37
CA LEU A 49 -13.18 -8.25 19.60
C LEU A 49 -13.55 -7.52 20.89
N TYR A 50 -13.73 -6.20 20.86
CA TYR A 50 -14.36 -5.42 21.93
C TYR A 50 -15.16 -4.27 21.31
N TYR A 51 -16.44 -4.20 21.67
CA TYR A 51 -17.25 -2.98 21.71
C TYR A 51 -17.70 -2.77 23.15
#